data_AF-A0A0F0YPW6-F1
#
_entry.id   AF-A0A0F0YPW6-F1
#
_cell.length_a   1.000
_cell.length_b   1.000
_cell.length_c   1.000
_cell.angle_alpha   90.00
_cell.angle_beta   90.00
_cell.angle_gamma   90.00
#
_symmetry.space_group_name_H-M   'P 1'
#
loop_
_entity.id
_entity.type
_entity.pdbx_description
1 polymer ?
#
loop_
_entity_poly.entity_id
_entity_poly.type
_entity_poly.pdbx_seq_one_letter_code
_entity_poly.pdbx_strand_id
1 'polypeptide(L)'
;MSAEHVLTMLNEHEVKFVDLRFTDTKGKEQHVTIPSHQVNAEFFEEGKMFDGSSIGGWKGINESDMVLMPDATTALIDPFYEEPTLIIRCDILEPGTLQGYDRDPRSIAKRAEEYLRATGIADTVLFGPEPEFFLFDDIRFGASISGSHVAIDDIEGAWNSSTKYEGGNKGHRPGVKGGYFPVPPVDSSQDIRSTMCMIMEEMGLVVEAHHHEVATAGQNEIATRFNTMTKKADEIQIYKYVVHNVAHRFGKTATFMPKPMFGDNGSGMHCHMSLSKNGVNLFSGDKYAGLSEQALHYIGGVIKHAKAINALANPTTNSYKRLVPGYEAPVMLAYSARNRSASIRIPVVASPKARRIEVRFPDPAANPYLCFAALLMAGLDGIKNKIHPGDAMDKNLYDLPPEEAKEIPQVAGSLEEALQALDADREFLTAGGVFTDEAIDAYIALRIEENDRVRMTPHPVEFELYYSV
;
A
#
# COMPACT_ATOMS: atom_id res chain seq x y z
N MET A 1 -7.75 18.32 15.33
CA MET A 1 -6.97 19.49 15.76
C MET A 1 -7.46 20.70 14.99
N SER A 2 -7.35 21.91 15.55
CA SER A 2 -7.71 23.18 14.88
C SER A 2 -6.47 23.91 14.36
N ALA A 3 -6.62 24.91 13.49
CA ALA A 3 -5.51 25.78 13.07
C ALA A 3 -4.81 26.44 14.27
N GLU A 4 -5.56 26.83 15.30
CA GLU A 4 -5.02 27.35 16.57
C GLU A 4 -4.12 26.35 17.30
N HIS A 5 -4.47 25.06 17.25
CA HIS A 5 -3.64 24.01 17.83
C HIS A 5 -2.29 23.92 17.10
N VAL A 6 -2.29 24.01 15.77
CA VAL A 6 -1.05 24.02 14.98
C VAL A 6 -0.17 25.21 15.32
N LEU A 7 -0.74 26.42 15.40
CA LEU A 7 0.00 27.62 15.81
C LEU A 7 0.59 27.50 17.22
N THR A 8 -0.11 26.80 18.13
CA THR A 8 0.42 26.48 19.45
C THR A 8 1.61 25.52 19.37
N MET A 9 1.50 24.44 18.57
CA MET A 9 2.59 23.48 18.36
C MET A 9 3.84 24.15 17.78
N LEU A 10 3.69 25.11 16.87
CA LEU A 10 4.83 25.85 16.30
C LEU A 10 5.67 26.53 17.38
N ASN A 11 5.01 27.12 18.38
CA ASN A 11 5.68 27.79 19.50
C ASN A 11 6.22 26.78 20.53
N GLU A 12 5.42 25.77 20.88
CA GLU A 12 5.78 24.77 21.90
C GLU A 12 7.02 23.96 21.52
N HIS A 13 7.16 23.61 20.24
CA HIS A 13 8.31 22.85 19.73
C HIS A 13 9.37 23.73 19.05
N GLU A 14 9.28 25.06 19.21
CA GLU A 14 10.21 26.05 18.65
C GLU A 14 10.47 25.88 17.13
N VAL A 15 9.43 25.47 16.41
CA VAL A 15 9.48 25.03 15.00
C VAL A 15 10.05 26.11 14.09
N LYS A 16 11.03 25.74 13.27
CA LYS A 16 11.68 26.61 12.28
C LYS A 16 11.04 26.49 10.91
N PHE A 17 10.57 25.29 10.56
CA PHE A 17 10.02 25.00 9.24
C PHE A 17 8.72 24.22 9.32
N VAL A 18 7.90 24.35 8.28
CA VAL A 18 6.72 23.52 8.08
C VAL A 18 6.86 22.79 6.75
N ASP A 19 6.77 21.46 6.81
CA ASP A 19 6.91 20.57 5.68
C ASP A 19 5.54 20.14 5.17
N LEU A 20 5.14 20.69 4.03
CA LEU A 20 3.84 20.44 3.41
C LEU A 20 3.91 19.17 2.57
N ARG A 21 3.22 18.12 3.00
CA ARG A 21 3.26 16.81 2.33
C ARG A 21 1.98 16.49 1.58
N PHE A 22 2.11 15.89 0.42
CA PHE A 22 0.99 15.36 -0.37
C PHE A 22 1.43 14.06 -1.06
N THR A 23 0.54 13.39 -1.79
CA THR A 23 0.89 12.13 -2.47
C THR A 23 0.54 12.22 -3.95
N ASP A 24 1.48 11.84 -4.80
CA ASP A 24 1.26 11.80 -6.25
C ASP A 24 0.40 10.60 -6.68
N THR A 25 -0.02 10.57 -7.94
CA THR A 25 -0.83 9.48 -8.50
C THR A 25 -0.18 8.10 -8.32
N LYS A 26 1.16 8.01 -8.37
CA LYS A 26 1.87 6.73 -8.22
C LYS A 26 1.88 6.22 -6.78
N GLY A 27 1.63 7.09 -5.80
CA GLY A 27 1.61 6.77 -4.36
C GLY A 27 2.85 7.24 -3.61
N LYS A 28 3.76 7.98 -4.25
CA LYS A 28 4.94 8.52 -3.59
C LYS A 28 4.57 9.79 -2.83
N GLU A 29 4.94 9.83 -1.55
CA GLU A 29 4.81 11.06 -0.75
C GLU A 29 5.79 12.11 -1.26
N GLN A 30 5.27 13.30 -1.54
CA GLN A 30 5.96 14.48 -2.02
C GLN A 30 5.95 15.53 -0.91
N HIS A 31 6.89 16.46 -0.94
CA HIS A 31 6.94 17.53 0.06
C HIS A 31 7.46 18.86 -0.50
N VAL A 32 7.10 19.95 0.18
CA VAL A 32 7.70 21.27 0.01
C VAL A 32 7.76 21.97 1.37
N THR A 33 8.91 22.56 1.69
CA THR A 33 9.16 23.16 3.00
C THR A 33 9.02 24.69 2.93
N ILE A 34 8.31 25.27 3.90
CA ILE A 34 8.20 26.72 4.10
C ILE A 34 8.72 27.12 5.48
N PRO A 35 9.28 28.33 5.66
CA PRO A 35 9.61 28.83 7.00
C PRO A 35 8.37 28.93 7.87
N SER A 36 8.48 28.66 9.18
CA SER A 36 7.33 28.67 10.10
C SER A 36 6.62 30.01 10.17
N HIS A 37 7.33 31.12 9.96
CA HIS A 37 6.75 32.47 9.89
C HIS A 37 5.82 32.71 8.68
N GLN A 38 5.77 31.78 7.71
CA GLN A 38 4.81 31.81 6.60
C GLN A 38 3.46 31.17 6.96
N VAL A 39 3.34 30.56 8.14
CA VAL A 39 2.10 29.94 8.62
C VAL A 39 1.31 30.94 9.43
N ASN A 40 0.21 31.40 8.86
CA ASN A 40 -0.74 32.35 9.45
C ASN A 40 -2.18 31.80 9.37
N ALA A 41 -3.19 32.58 9.76
CA ALA A 41 -4.58 32.14 9.66
C ALA A 41 -5.01 31.89 8.20
N GLU A 42 -4.68 32.81 7.30
CA GLU A 42 -4.99 32.73 5.86
C GLU A 42 -4.42 31.47 5.20
N PHE A 43 -3.27 30.97 5.67
CA PHE A 43 -2.66 29.73 5.19
C PHE A 43 -3.60 28.51 5.32
N PHE A 44 -4.44 28.45 6.34
CA PHE A 44 -5.40 27.35 6.53
C PHE A 44 -6.74 27.57 5.80
N GLU A 45 -6.98 28.77 5.28
CA GLU A 45 -8.21 29.12 4.55
C GLU A 45 -7.99 29.08 3.04
N GLU A 46 -6.84 29.56 2.57
CA GLU A 46 -6.51 29.72 1.14
C GLU A 46 -5.40 28.76 0.68
N GLY A 47 -4.66 28.15 1.60
CA GLY A 47 -3.56 27.24 1.27
C GLY A 47 -2.29 27.95 0.76
N LYS A 48 -1.53 27.24 -0.08
CA LYS A 48 -0.36 27.77 -0.82
C LYS A 48 -0.38 27.31 -2.27
N MET A 49 -0.04 28.23 -3.17
CA MET A 49 0.09 27.92 -4.60
C MET A 49 1.36 27.10 -4.87
N PHE A 50 1.27 26.17 -5.81
CA PHE A 50 2.43 25.45 -6.36
C PHE A 50 2.17 25.02 -7.82
N ASP A 51 3.26 24.67 -8.51
CA ASP A 51 3.23 24.16 -9.88
C ASP A 51 3.00 22.63 -9.90
N GLY A 52 1.82 22.23 -10.38
CA GLY A 52 1.40 20.85 -10.56
C GLY A 52 1.95 20.14 -11.79
N SER A 53 2.50 20.87 -12.77
CA SER A 53 2.91 20.31 -14.07
C SER A 53 4.14 19.41 -13.99
N SER A 54 4.90 19.51 -12.89
CA SER A 54 6.04 18.65 -12.60
C SER A 54 5.65 17.31 -11.97
N ILE A 55 4.36 17.10 -11.65
CA ILE A 55 3.87 15.85 -11.07
C ILE A 55 3.31 14.95 -12.19
N GLY A 56 3.83 13.73 -12.28
CA GLY A 56 3.43 12.78 -13.31
C GLY A 56 1.92 12.52 -13.30
N GLY A 57 1.27 12.70 -14.46
CA GLY A 57 -0.17 12.47 -14.65
C GLY A 57 -1.08 13.58 -14.16
N TRP A 58 -0.54 14.71 -13.69
CA TRP A 58 -1.32 15.87 -13.25
C TRP A 58 -1.51 16.87 -14.39
N LYS A 59 -1.72 18.15 -14.07
CA LYS A 59 -1.99 19.23 -15.04
C LYS A 59 -0.88 19.35 -16.10
N GLY A 60 -1.27 19.78 -17.30
CA GLY A 60 -0.32 20.19 -18.32
C GLY A 60 0.31 21.55 -18.00
N ILE A 61 1.38 21.90 -18.72
CA ILE A 61 2.09 23.19 -18.57
C ILE A 61 1.17 24.41 -18.80
N ASN A 62 0.07 24.23 -19.52
CA ASN A 62 -0.89 25.28 -19.85
C ASN A 62 -1.87 25.63 -18.71
N GLU A 63 -2.00 24.79 -17.68
CA GLU A 63 -2.89 24.99 -16.52
C GLU A 63 -2.22 24.48 -15.24
N SER A 64 -0.96 24.87 -15.04
CA SER A 64 -0.06 24.25 -14.07
C SER A 64 -0.34 24.60 -12.61
N ASP A 65 -0.91 25.78 -12.33
CA ASP A 65 -1.08 26.27 -10.97
C ASP A 65 -2.13 25.48 -10.19
N MET A 66 -1.80 25.06 -8.97
CA MET A 66 -2.68 24.34 -8.05
C MET A 66 -2.51 24.83 -6.61
N VAL A 67 -3.44 24.44 -5.73
CA VAL A 67 -3.44 24.83 -4.32
C VAL A 67 -3.11 23.63 -3.43
N LEU A 68 -2.08 23.76 -2.59
CA LEU A 68 -1.85 22.90 -1.43
C LEU A 68 -2.71 23.41 -0.27
N MET A 69 -3.75 22.66 0.09
CA MET A 69 -4.62 22.98 1.21
C MET A 69 -4.22 22.19 2.47
N PRO A 70 -3.63 22.82 3.49
CA PRO A 70 -3.15 22.15 4.69
C PRO A 70 -4.29 21.60 5.56
N ASP A 71 -4.21 20.31 5.88
CA ASP A 71 -5.12 19.65 6.82
C ASP A 71 -4.53 19.73 8.24
N ALA A 72 -4.98 20.72 9.01
CA ALA A 72 -4.53 20.96 10.38
C ALA A 72 -4.65 19.73 11.31
N THR A 73 -5.48 18.74 10.98
CA THR A 73 -5.64 17.53 11.79
C THR A 73 -4.47 16.56 11.67
N THR A 74 -3.57 16.79 10.72
CA THR A 74 -2.44 15.91 10.39
C THR A 74 -1.08 16.44 10.89
N ALA A 75 -1.08 17.58 11.58
CA ALA A 75 0.13 18.19 12.10
C ALA A 75 0.87 17.24 13.06
N LEU A 76 2.15 16.99 12.78
CA LEU A 76 3.05 16.16 13.59
C LEU A 76 4.50 16.61 13.41
N ILE A 77 5.35 16.38 14.42
CA ILE A 77 6.78 16.75 14.35
C ILE A 77 7.55 15.70 13.55
N ASP A 78 8.47 16.14 12.69
CA ASP A 78 9.39 15.25 12.01
C ASP A 78 10.52 14.81 12.97
N PRO A 79 10.72 13.50 13.22
CA PRO A 79 11.74 13.00 14.15
C PRO A 79 13.13 12.82 13.51
N PHE A 80 13.26 13.11 12.22
CA PHE A 80 14.46 12.86 11.42
C PHE A 80 15.23 14.12 11.02
N TYR A 81 14.55 15.24 10.83
CA TYR A 81 15.21 16.50 10.47
C TYR A 81 16.03 17.08 11.62
N GLU A 82 17.15 17.72 11.27
CA GLU A 82 18.06 18.37 12.22
C GLU A 82 17.40 19.61 12.83
N GLU A 83 16.76 20.43 11.98
CA GLU A 83 16.02 21.61 12.42
C GLU A 83 14.57 21.23 12.77
N PRO A 84 14.04 21.71 13.92
CA PRO A 84 12.66 21.45 14.33
C PRO A 84 11.67 21.81 13.23
N THR A 85 10.99 20.80 12.71
CA THR A 85 10.11 20.93 11.54
C THR A 85 8.80 20.22 11.79
N LEU A 86 7.70 20.90 11.50
CA LEU A 86 6.35 20.35 11.61
C LEU A 86 5.87 19.87 10.24
N ILE A 87 5.49 18.61 10.12
CA ILE A 87 4.82 18.07 8.94
C ILE A 87 3.34 18.44 8.97
N ILE A 88 2.80 18.91 7.85
CA ILE A 88 1.36 19.05 7.64
C ILE A 88 0.99 18.42 6.30
N ARG A 89 0.04 17.49 6.31
CA ARG A 89 -0.49 16.91 5.08
C ARG A 89 -1.43 17.86 4.38
N CYS A 90 -1.40 17.88 3.07
CA CYS A 90 -2.22 18.72 2.23
C CYS A 90 -3.10 17.88 1.31
N ASP A 91 -4.30 18.38 1.04
CA ASP A 91 -5.06 18.01 -0.15
C ASP A 91 -4.66 18.94 -1.30
N ILE A 92 -4.85 18.50 -2.54
CA ILE A 92 -4.68 19.38 -3.70
C ILE A 92 -6.03 19.86 -4.17
N LEU A 93 -6.18 21.17 -4.33
CA LEU A 93 -7.40 21.79 -4.80
C LEU A 93 -7.18 22.52 -6.14
N GLU A 94 -8.24 22.57 -6.94
CA GLU A 94 -8.31 23.40 -8.14
C GLU A 94 -8.31 24.89 -7.74
N PRO A 95 -7.49 25.73 -8.39
CA PRO A 95 -7.45 27.15 -8.09
C PRO A 95 -8.79 27.82 -8.41
N GLY A 96 -9.19 28.78 -7.58
CA GLY A 96 -10.44 29.52 -7.75
C GLY A 96 -11.68 28.81 -7.22
N THR A 97 -11.94 27.56 -7.64
CA THR A 97 -13.11 26.80 -7.13
C THR A 97 -12.86 26.21 -5.74
N LEU A 98 -11.59 25.97 -5.39
CA LEU A 98 -11.15 25.29 -4.17
C LEU A 98 -11.82 23.90 -4.00
N GLN A 99 -12.25 23.29 -5.09
CA GLN A 99 -12.71 21.91 -5.10
C GLN A 99 -11.51 20.98 -5.14
N GLY A 100 -11.60 19.84 -4.45
CA GLY A 100 -10.53 18.82 -4.48
C GLY A 100 -10.21 18.43 -5.92
N TYR A 101 -8.93 18.36 -6.25
CA TYR A 101 -8.46 18.02 -7.59
C TYR A 101 -8.82 16.57 -7.94
N ASP A 102 -9.30 16.33 -9.16
CA ASP A 102 -9.78 15.01 -9.58
C ASP A 102 -8.70 13.93 -9.61
N ARG A 103 -7.42 14.31 -9.69
CA ARG A 103 -6.30 13.36 -9.71
C ARG A 103 -5.48 13.35 -8.42
N ASP A 104 -5.91 14.08 -7.40
CA ASP A 104 -5.36 13.97 -6.05
C ASP A 104 -5.87 12.67 -5.39
N PRO A 105 -4.98 11.70 -5.12
CA PRO A 105 -5.37 10.45 -4.47
C PRO A 105 -6.07 10.66 -3.13
N ARG A 106 -5.66 11.67 -2.35
CA ARG A 106 -6.23 11.91 -1.02
C ARG A 106 -7.66 12.46 -1.13
N SER A 107 -7.89 13.37 -2.07
CA SER A 107 -9.24 13.82 -2.43
C SER A 107 -10.14 12.68 -2.89
N ILE A 108 -9.65 11.76 -3.74
CA ILE A 108 -10.40 10.56 -4.17
C ILE A 108 -10.80 9.68 -2.97
N ALA A 109 -9.88 9.43 -2.04
CA ALA A 109 -10.18 8.63 -0.84
C ALA A 109 -11.25 9.32 0.05
N LYS A 110 -11.18 10.64 0.22
CA LYS A 110 -12.19 11.42 0.95
C LYS A 110 -13.57 11.33 0.29
N ARG A 111 -13.63 11.50 -1.04
CA ARG A 111 -14.87 11.33 -1.82
C ARG A 111 -15.45 9.92 -1.67
N ALA A 112 -14.61 8.88 -1.62
CA ALA A 112 -15.07 7.50 -1.42
C ALA A 112 -15.70 7.30 -0.03
N GLU A 113 -15.13 7.87 1.03
CA GLU A 113 -15.75 7.84 2.38
C GLU A 113 -17.04 8.67 2.45
N GLU A 114 -17.11 9.79 1.73
CA GLU A 114 -18.34 10.59 1.60
C GLU A 114 -19.43 9.83 0.85
N TYR A 115 -19.08 9.17 -0.26
CA TYR A 115 -19.98 8.34 -1.01
C TYR A 115 -20.52 7.19 -0.17
N LEU A 116 -19.66 6.49 0.61
CA LEU A 116 -20.11 5.48 1.57
C LEU A 116 -21.24 6.00 2.46
N ARG A 117 -21.05 7.16 3.07
CA ARG A 117 -22.08 7.81 3.92
C ARG A 117 -23.34 8.15 3.12
N ALA A 118 -23.18 8.73 1.92
CA ALA A 118 -24.27 9.13 1.06
C ALA A 118 -25.16 7.95 0.61
N THR A 119 -24.58 6.76 0.43
CA THR A 119 -25.37 5.55 0.12
C THR A 119 -26.24 5.07 1.28
N GLY A 120 -25.96 5.50 2.50
CA GLY A 120 -26.62 5.03 3.72
C GLY A 120 -26.26 3.60 4.12
N ILE A 121 -25.33 2.93 3.42
CA ILE A 121 -24.90 1.55 3.73
C ILE A 121 -24.16 1.50 5.07
N ALA A 122 -23.18 2.38 5.26
CA ALA A 122 -22.41 2.50 6.50
C ALA A 122 -22.00 3.96 6.72
N ASP A 123 -21.53 4.31 7.92
CA ASP A 123 -20.97 5.65 8.17
C ASP A 123 -19.44 5.69 8.16
N THR A 124 -18.81 4.53 8.37
CA THR A 124 -17.37 4.39 8.50
C THR A 124 -16.91 3.09 7.85
N VAL A 125 -15.77 3.15 7.17
CA VAL A 125 -15.01 1.98 6.73
C VAL A 125 -13.69 1.93 7.49
N LEU A 126 -13.31 0.74 7.94
CA LEU A 126 -12.06 0.51 8.66
C LEU A 126 -11.10 -0.28 7.78
N PHE A 127 -9.85 0.17 7.70
CA PHE A 127 -8.75 -0.49 7.01
C PHE A 127 -7.63 -0.84 7.99
N GLY A 128 -7.12 -2.06 7.91
CA GLY A 128 -5.93 -2.55 8.63
C GLY A 128 -4.97 -3.22 7.64
N PRO A 129 -4.17 -2.45 6.89
CA PRO A 129 -3.12 -2.97 6.02
C PRO A 129 -1.93 -3.55 6.82
N GLU A 130 -1.34 -4.63 6.31
CA GLU A 130 -0.14 -5.31 6.83
C GLU A 130 1.03 -5.18 5.81
N PRO A 131 1.68 -4.01 5.69
CA PRO A 131 2.74 -3.79 4.70
C PRO A 131 4.07 -4.40 5.12
N GLU A 132 4.45 -5.50 4.48
CA GLU A 132 5.77 -6.13 4.60
C GLU A 132 6.84 -5.33 3.86
N PHE A 133 8.11 -5.47 4.25
CA PHE A 133 9.25 -4.80 3.61
C PHE A 133 10.54 -5.58 3.76
N PHE A 134 11.57 -5.19 3.01
CA PHE A 134 12.93 -5.70 3.14
C PHE A 134 13.89 -4.64 3.66
N LEU A 135 14.91 -5.07 4.40
CA LEU A 135 16.07 -4.29 4.81
C LEU A 135 17.32 -4.90 4.19
N PHE A 136 18.01 -4.14 3.35
CA PHE A 136 19.27 -4.57 2.72
C PHE A 136 20.43 -3.69 3.17
N ASP A 137 21.66 -4.19 3.03
CA ASP A 137 22.88 -3.40 3.21
C ASP A 137 23.31 -2.69 1.91
N ASP A 138 23.11 -3.35 0.76
CA ASP A 138 23.49 -2.82 -0.56
C ASP A 138 22.44 -3.18 -1.62
N ILE A 139 22.19 -2.22 -2.52
CA ILE A 139 21.35 -2.41 -3.69
C ILE A 139 21.96 -1.65 -4.87
N ARG A 140 22.29 -2.39 -5.94
CA ARG A 140 22.83 -1.83 -7.18
C ARG A 140 22.08 -2.36 -8.37
N PHE A 141 21.72 -1.48 -9.29
CA PHE A 141 21.05 -1.87 -10.53
C PHE A 141 21.35 -0.86 -11.64
N GLY A 142 21.16 -1.27 -12.88
CA GLY A 142 21.28 -0.40 -14.04
C GLY A 142 20.81 -1.07 -15.31
N ALA A 143 20.41 -0.26 -16.29
CA ALA A 143 20.06 -0.71 -17.63
C ALA A 143 20.62 0.27 -18.66
N SER A 144 21.29 -0.26 -19.66
CA SER A 144 21.93 0.49 -20.75
C SER A 144 21.82 -0.31 -22.04
N ILE A 145 22.23 0.29 -23.15
CA ILE A 145 22.24 -0.39 -24.45
C ILE A 145 23.06 -1.70 -24.44
N SER A 146 24.13 -1.79 -23.65
CA SER A 146 25.00 -2.98 -23.61
C SER A 146 24.56 -4.04 -22.59
N GLY A 147 23.49 -3.79 -21.83
CA GLY A 147 22.97 -4.76 -20.87
C GLY A 147 22.39 -4.12 -19.61
N SER A 148 21.90 -4.99 -18.72
CA SER A 148 21.24 -4.63 -17.46
C SER A 148 21.61 -5.59 -16.34
N HIS A 149 21.56 -5.13 -15.09
CA HIS A 149 21.78 -5.97 -13.91
C HIS A 149 21.01 -5.46 -12.70
N VAL A 150 20.88 -6.34 -11.70
CA VAL A 150 20.47 -6.04 -10.33
C VAL A 150 21.29 -6.90 -9.38
N ALA A 151 21.76 -6.32 -8.28
CA ALA A 151 22.48 -6.98 -7.21
C ALA A 151 21.95 -6.48 -5.87
N ILE A 152 21.48 -7.41 -5.04
CA ILE A 152 21.03 -7.18 -3.67
C ILE A 152 22.07 -7.82 -2.75
N ASP A 153 22.40 -7.15 -1.66
CA ASP A 153 23.21 -7.74 -0.60
C ASP A 153 22.72 -7.35 0.79
N ASP A 154 22.80 -8.29 1.72
CA ASP A 154 22.50 -8.09 3.13
C ASP A 154 23.25 -9.10 3.99
N ILE A 155 23.62 -8.71 5.19
CA ILE A 155 24.31 -9.55 6.17
C ILE A 155 23.56 -10.86 6.47
N GLU A 156 22.23 -10.87 6.43
CA GLU A 156 21.39 -12.06 6.64
C GLU A 156 21.25 -12.92 5.38
N GLY A 157 21.61 -12.41 4.20
CA GLY A 157 21.44 -13.12 2.94
C GLY A 157 22.10 -14.50 2.95
N ALA A 158 21.33 -15.56 2.70
CA ALA A 158 21.83 -16.94 2.76
C ALA A 158 23.05 -17.20 1.86
N TRP A 159 23.17 -16.47 0.75
CA TRP A 159 24.33 -16.51 -0.16
C TRP A 159 25.64 -16.07 0.52
N ASN A 160 25.57 -15.24 1.58
CA ASN A 160 26.72 -14.77 2.36
C ASN A 160 27.26 -15.77 3.39
N SER A 161 26.73 -16.99 3.43
CA SER A 161 27.31 -18.08 4.23
C SER A 161 28.77 -18.39 3.89
N SER A 162 29.18 -18.14 2.65
CA SER A 162 30.56 -18.36 2.17
C SER A 162 31.41 -17.08 2.13
N THR A 163 30.80 -15.91 2.32
CA THR A 163 31.46 -14.61 2.18
C THR A 163 32.50 -14.40 3.28
N LYS A 164 33.67 -13.88 2.90
CA LYS A 164 34.72 -13.48 3.84
C LYS A 164 34.47 -12.05 4.30
N TYR A 165 34.39 -11.84 5.62
CA TYR A 165 34.34 -10.53 6.25
C TYR A 165 35.66 -10.24 6.95
N GLU A 166 36.07 -8.97 7.01
CA GLU A 166 37.32 -8.53 7.62
C GLU A 166 37.48 -9.03 9.07
N GLY A 167 36.41 -8.95 9.87
CA GLY A 167 36.35 -9.45 11.26
C GLY A 167 36.00 -10.94 11.40
N GLY A 168 35.98 -11.70 10.30
CA GLY A 168 35.52 -13.09 10.23
C GLY A 168 34.00 -13.23 10.16
N ASN A 169 33.52 -14.19 9.36
CA ASN A 169 32.08 -14.46 9.19
C ASN A 169 31.50 -15.17 10.43
N LYS A 170 30.44 -14.61 11.03
CA LYS A 170 29.82 -15.13 12.27
C LYS A 170 28.74 -16.19 12.04
N GLY A 171 28.33 -16.42 10.80
CA GLY A 171 27.66 -17.66 10.36
C GLY A 171 26.17 -17.86 10.74
N HIS A 172 25.54 -16.99 11.52
CA HIS A 172 24.12 -17.11 11.87
C HIS A 172 23.26 -16.31 10.89
N ARG A 173 22.53 -17.01 10.01
CA ARG A 173 21.69 -16.40 8.98
C ARG A 173 20.40 -17.18 8.79
N PRO A 174 19.28 -16.50 8.47
CA PRO A 174 18.09 -17.19 8.01
C PRO A 174 18.37 -17.86 6.65
N GLY A 175 17.99 -19.13 6.53
CA GLY A 175 17.96 -19.80 5.22
C GLY A 175 16.88 -19.22 4.31
N VAL A 176 16.85 -19.64 3.04
CA VAL A 176 15.73 -19.32 2.13
C VAL A 176 14.42 -19.80 2.75
N LYS A 177 13.42 -18.93 2.82
CA LYS A 177 12.15 -19.15 3.54
C LYS A 177 12.30 -19.49 5.03
N GLY A 178 13.44 -19.14 5.63
CA GLY A 178 13.82 -19.52 6.99
C GLY A 178 13.86 -18.36 7.99
N GLY A 179 13.36 -17.18 7.61
CA GLY A 179 13.37 -15.97 8.46
C GLY A 179 12.25 -15.91 9.50
N TYR A 180 11.25 -16.80 9.43
CA TYR A 180 10.04 -16.67 10.24
C TYR A 180 10.26 -17.07 11.71
N PHE A 181 10.58 -16.07 12.55
CA PHE A 181 10.73 -16.13 14.01
C PHE A 181 11.97 -16.82 14.64
N PRO A 182 13.10 -17.12 13.96
CA PRO A 182 14.33 -17.43 14.68
C PRO A 182 14.70 -16.28 15.63
N VAL A 183 15.09 -16.61 16.86
CA VAL A 183 15.60 -15.60 17.80
C VAL A 183 16.99 -15.10 17.36
N PRO A 184 17.41 -13.90 17.80
CA PRO A 184 18.79 -13.45 17.62
C PRO A 184 19.82 -14.49 18.11
N PRO A 185 20.99 -14.64 17.45
CA PRO A 185 21.54 -13.73 16.45
C PRO A 185 21.16 -14.04 14.98
N VAL A 186 20.24 -14.99 14.73
CA VAL A 186 19.79 -15.28 13.35
C VAL A 186 18.99 -14.10 12.79
N ASP A 187 18.02 -13.62 13.58
CA ASP A 187 17.35 -12.34 13.35
C ASP A 187 18.23 -11.19 13.81
N SER A 188 18.67 -10.36 12.87
CA SER A 188 19.59 -9.23 13.12
C SER A 188 18.87 -7.89 13.33
N SER A 189 17.54 -7.85 13.21
CA SER A 189 16.79 -6.60 13.04
C SER A 189 15.82 -6.26 14.18
N GLN A 190 15.89 -6.97 15.32
CA GLN A 190 15.07 -6.68 16.50
C GLN A 190 15.15 -5.22 16.94
N ASP A 191 16.35 -4.67 17.14
CA ASP A 191 16.53 -3.27 17.60
C ASP A 191 16.07 -2.25 16.55
N ILE A 192 16.27 -2.55 15.26
CA ILE A 192 15.83 -1.69 14.15
C ILE A 192 14.30 -1.65 14.11
N ARG A 193 13.63 -2.80 14.17
CA ARG A 193 12.17 -2.88 14.19
C ARG A 193 11.60 -2.17 15.42
N SER A 194 12.16 -2.39 16.61
CA SER A 194 11.69 -1.70 17.82
C SER A 194 11.87 -0.18 17.72
N THR A 195 12.95 0.30 17.09
CA THR A 195 13.14 1.73 16.83
C THR A 195 12.10 2.29 15.86
N MET A 196 11.80 1.55 14.78
CA MET A 196 10.71 1.90 13.88
C MET A 196 9.36 1.99 14.63
N CYS A 197 9.07 1.03 15.50
CA CYS A 197 7.84 1.03 16.29
C CYS A 197 7.72 2.28 17.17
N MET A 198 8.76 2.62 17.94
CA MET A 198 8.74 3.80 18.81
C MET A 198 8.49 5.08 18.02
N ILE A 199 9.18 5.25 16.89
CA ILE A 199 9.01 6.44 16.05
C ILE A 199 7.64 6.47 15.35
N MET A 200 7.11 5.31 14.93
CA MET A 200 5.74 5.23 14.41
C MET A 200 4.72 5.72 15.46
N GLU A 201 4.88 5.32 16.73
CA GLU A 201 4.01 5.76 17.82
C GLU A 201 4.17 7.26 18.13
N GLU A 202 5.40 7.80 18.09
CA GLU A 202 5.66 9.24 18.19
C GLU A 202 4.97 10.03 17.07
N MET A 203 4.88 9.46 15.87
CA MET A 203 4.17 10.04 14.73
C MET A 203 2.67 9.70 14.69
N GLY A 204 2.12 9.13 15.77
CA GLY A 204 0.69 8.95 15.98
C GLY A 204 0.08 7.65 15.47
N LEU A 205 0.88 6.72 14.93
CA LEU A 205 0.43 5.36 14.64
C LEU A 205 0.28 4.58 15.97
N VAL A 206 -0.43 3.45 15.92
CA VAL A 206 -0.51 2.53 17.07
C VAL A 206 -0.01 1.17 16.62
N VAL A 207 1.10 0.73 17.19
CA VAL A 207 1.73 -0.55 16.84
C VAL A 207 1.05 -1.67 17.63
N GLU A 208 0.77 -2.80 16.97
CA GLU A 208 0.21 -3.99 17.60
C GLU A 208 1.28 -5.08 17.80
N ALA A 209 2.20 -5.23 16.84
CA ALA A 209 3.30 -6.18 16.89
C ALA A 209 4.39 -5.82 15.86
N HIS A 210 5.55 -6.45 15.98
CA HIS A 210 6.55 -6.48 14.92
C HIS A 210 7.26 -7.83 14.90
N HIS A 211 7.74 -8.27 13.74
CA HIS A 211 8.50 -9.51 13.59
C HIS A 211 9.34 -9.55 12.33
N HIS A 212 10.28 -10.50 12.31
CA HIS A 212 10.91 -10.95 11.08
C HIS A 212 9.90 -11.74 10.25
N GLU A 213 9.97 -11.59 8.93
CA GLU A 213 9.10 -12.27 7.97
C GLU A 213 9.79 -13.51 7.34
N VAL A 214 9.15 -14.17 6.39
CA VAL A 214 9.58 -15.50 5.92
C VAL A 214 10.92 -15.51 5.19
N ALA A 215 11.22 -14.54 4.33
CA ALA A 215 12.38 -14.61 3.45
C ALA A 215 13.72 -14.36 4.15
N THR A 216 14.81 -14.88 3.57
CA THR A 216 16.18 -14.46 3.93
C THR A 216 16.43 -12.99 3.58
N ALA A 217 17.59 -12.45 3.97
CA ALA A 217 18.01 -11.07 3.67
C ALA A 217 17.06 -9.99 4.19
N GLY A 218 16.62 -10.10 5.44
CA GLY A 218 15.97 -8.99 6.15
C GLY A 218 14.54 -8.67 5.73
N GLN A 219 13.68 -9.66 5.45
CA GLN A 219 12.23 -9.40 5.34
C GLN A 219 11.63 -9.14 6.72
N ASN A 220 10.84 -8.08 6.86
CA ASN A 220 10.29 -7.63 8.14
C ASN A 220 8.85 -7.12 7.97
N GLU A 221 8.10 -7.12 9.07
CA GLU A 221 6.77 -6.52 9.16
C GLU A 221 6.57 -5.85 10.53
N ILE A 222 5.84 -4.73 10.54
CA ILE A 222 5.31 -4.07 11.73
C ILE A 222 3.79 -3.97 11.57
N ALA A 223 3.05 -4.71 12.39
CA ALA A 223 1.60 -4.67 12.38
C ALA A 223 1.12 -3.42 13.11
N THR A 224 0.26 -2.63 12.46
CA THR A 224 -0.31 -1.40 13.02
C THR A 224 -1.83 -1.47 13.05
N ARG A 225 -2.42 -0.92 14.12
CA ARG A 225 -3.86 -0.94 14.34
C ARG A 225 -4.60 -0.29 13.17
N PHE A 226 -5.77 -0.81 12.84
CA PHE A 226 -6.65 -0.24 11.83
C PHE A 226 -7.07 1.21 12.14
N ASN A 227 -7.51 1.94 11.12
CA ASN A 227 -8.14 3.27 11.25
C ASN A 227 -9.22 3.47 10.18
N THR A 228 -9.88 4.63 10.16
CA THR A 228 -10.76 5.03 9.05
C THR A 228 -9.95 5.15 7.75
N MET A 229 -10.58 4.95 6.59
CA MET A 229 -9.87 4.67 5.35
C MET A 229 -8.84 5.73 4.96
N THR A 230 -9.22 7.01 4.89
CA THR A 230 -8.29 8.08 4.49
C THR A 230 -7.17 8.23 5.52
N LYS A 231 -7.49 8.18 6.82
CA LYS A 231 -6.49 8.25 7.88
C LYS A 231 -5.53 7.06 7.86
N LYS A 232 -6.02 5.86 7.54
CA LYS A 232 -5.15 4.69 7.43
C LYS A 232 -4.25 4.78 6.21
N ALA A 233 -4.76 5.28 5.09
CA ALA A 233 -3.91 5.62 3.96
C ALA A 233 -2.88 6.68 4.36
N ASP A 234 -3.26 7.61 5.23
CA ASP A 234 -2.33 8.61 5.72
C ASP A 234 -1.17 7.98 6.51
N GLU A 235 -1.53 7.10 7.44
CA GLU A 235 -0.60 6.29 8.25
C GLU A 235 0.29 5.39 7.41
N ILE A 236 -0.15 4.86 6.26
CA ILE A 236 0.73 4.06 5.38
C ILE A 236 1.88 4.91 4.82
N GLN A 237 1.63 6.17 4.49
CA GLN A 237 2.70 7.06 4.04
C GLN A 237 3.70 7.32 5.17
N ILE A 238 3.21 7.57 6.39
CA ILE A 238 4.05 7.73 7.59
C ILE A 238 4.83 6.44 7.89
N TYR A 239 4.19 5.28 7.82
CA TYR A 239 4.82 3.98 8.02
C TYR A 239 6.00 3.79 7.08
N LYS A 240 5.79 4.02 5.77
CA LYS A 240 6.85 3.92 4.76
C LYS A 240 7.94 4.95 5.01
N TYR A 241 7.58 6.17 5.40
CA TYR A 241 8.54 7.22 5.74
C TYR A 241 9.44 6.82 6.92
N VAL A 242 8.86 6.33 8.02
CA VAL A 242 9.59 5.86 9.20
C VAL A 242 10.49 4.69 8.84
N VAL A 243 9.98 3.66 8.15
CA VAL A 243 10.77 2.49 7.76
C VAL A 243 11.98 2.90 6.91
N HIS A 244 11.79 3.73 5.87
CA HIS A 244 12.91 4.16 5.03
C HIS A 244 13.96 4.96 5.81
N ASN A 245 13.54 5.92 6.65
CA ASN A 245 14.48 6.80 7.35
C ASN A 245 15.18 6.13 8.54
N VAL A 246 14.48 5.25 9.26
CA VAL A 246 15.13 4.45 10.31
C VAL A 246 16.12 3.48 9.69
N ALA A 247 15.75 2.77 8.63
CA ALA A 247 16.70 1.92 7.90
C ALA A 247 17.95 2.72 7.48
N HIS A 248 17.74 3.89 6.86
CA HIS A 248 18.84 4.76 6.44
C HIS A 248 19.76 5.17 7.60
N ARG A 249 19.20 5.57 8.76
CA ARG A 249 19.98 5.94 9.95
C ARG A 249 20.76 4.77 10.56
N PHE A 250 20.30 3.54 10.36
CA PHE A 250 21.02 2.32 10.76
C PHE A 250 22.01 1.84 9.69
N GLY A 251 22.25 2.60 8.62
CA GLY A 251 23.14 2.21 7.52
C GLY A 251 22.57 1.13 6.61
N LYS A 252 21.25 0.91 6.66
CA LYS A 252 20.49 -0.01 5.80
C LYS A 252 19.76 0.78 4.71
N THR A 253 19.19 0.05 3.76
CA THR A 253 18.22 0.57 2.80
C THR A 253 16.97 -0.30 2.81
N ALA A 254 15.80 0.31 3.05
CA ALA A 254 14.53 -0.42 3.02
C ALA A 254 13.90 -0.40 1.64
N THR A 255 13.13 -1.44 1.31
CA THR A 255 12.27 -1.45 0.12
C THR A 255 10.93 -2.11 0.38
N PHE A 256 9.91 -1.53 -0.22
CA PHE A 256 8.52 -2.00 -0.24
C PHE A 256 8.16 -2.68 -1.57
N MET A 257 9.18 -3.01 -2.38
CA MET A 257 8.98 -3.68 -3.66
C MET A 257 8.35 -5.08 -3.44
N PRO A 258 7.32 -5.48 -4.21
CA PRO A 258 6.59 -6.72 -3.95
C PRO A 258 7.44 -7.99 -4.09
N LYS A 259 8.43 -8.00 -4.97
CA LYS A 259 9.28 -9.15 -5.26
C LYS A 259 10.71 -8.72 -5.58
N PRO A 260 11.54 -8.42 -4.55
CA PRO A 260 12.94 -8.06 -4.78
C PRO A 260 13.79 -9.27 -5.17
N MET A 261 13.44 -10.48 -4.70
CA MET A 261 14.21 -11.70 -4.93
C MET A 261 13.37 -12.82 -5.55
N PHE A 262 13.94 -13.52 -6.53
CA PHE A 262 13.39 -14.77 -7.05
C PHE A 262 13.73 -15.93 -6.11
N GLY A 263 12.80 -16.88 -5.92
CA GLY A 263 13.04 -18.08 -5.11
C GLY A 263 12.68 -17.98 -3.62
N ASP A 264 12.45 -16.79 -3.07
CA ASP A 264 12.00 -16.60 -1.68
C ASP A 264 10.64 -15.86 -1.62
N ASN A 265 10.08 -15.61 -0.44
CA ASN A 265 8.82 -14.87 -0.28
C ASN A 265 8.92 -13.43 -0.81
N GLY A 266 7.80 -12.87 -1.24
CA GLY A 266 7.68 -11.46 -1.63
C GLY A 266 6.94 -10.66 -0.55
N SER A 267 6.95 -9.33 -0.65
CA SER A 267 6.28 -8.43 0.29
C SER A 267 4.82 -8.18 -0.10
N GLY A 268 3.89 -8.55 0.78
CA GLY A 268 2.45 -8.26 0.68
C GLY A 268 2.01 -7.01 1.44
N MET A 269 0.79 -6.57 1.16
CA MET A 269 0.05 -5.60 1.98
C MET A 269 -1.37 -6.11 2.20
N HIS A 270 -1.53 -7.13 3.06
CA HIS A 270 -2.87 -7.68 3.31
C HIS A 270 -3.78 -6.60 3.87
N CYS A 271 -4.96 -6.42 3.29
CA CYS A 271 -5.88 -5.36 3.67
C CYS A 271 -7.06 -5.94 4.46
N HIS A 272 -7.02 -5.78 5.79
CA HIS A 272 -8.18 -6.05 6.63
C HIS A 272 -9.25 -4.96 6.46
N MET A 273 -10.51 -5.36 6.26
CA MET A 273 -11.61 -4.43 6.03
C MET A 273 -12.90 -4.79 6.77
N SER A 274 -13.59 -3.77 7.26
CA SER A 274 -14.95 -3.88 7.79
C SER A 274 -15.72 -2.57 7.66
N LEU A 275 -17.04 -2.66 7.51
CA LEU A 275 -17.95 -1.51 7.57
C LEU A 275 -18.61 -1.41 8.94
N SER A 276 -18.82 -0.20 9.42
CA SER A 276 -19.59 0.06 10.65
C SER A 276 -20.63 1.15 10.44
N LYS A 277 -21.70 1.08 11.24
CA LYS A 277 -22.73 2.12 11.32
C LYS A 277 -23.20 2.29 12.76
N ASN A 278 -23.23 3.52 13.25
CA ASN A 278 -23.59 3.89 14.62
C ASN A 278 -22.83 3.05 15.67
N GLY A 279 -21.55 2.79 15.43
CA GLY A 279 -20.69 1.98 16.31
C GLY A 279 -20.92 0.46 16.27
N VAL A 280 -21.80 -0.03 15.37
CA VAL A 280 -22.05 -1.46 15.17
C VAL A 280 -21.28 -1.95 13.95
N ASN A 281 -20.55 -3.06 14.10
CA ASN A 281 -19.84 -3.72 13.00
C ASN A 281 -20.85 -4.46 12.10
N LEU A 282 -20.98 -4.00 10.85
CA LEU A 282 -21.93 -4.54 9.88
C LEU A 282 -21.45 -5.83 9.20
N PHE A 283 -20.19 -6.21 9.38
CA PHE A 283 -19.65 -7.44 8.82
C PHE A 283 -19.89 -8.67 9.70
N SER A 284 -20.35 -8.49 10.94
CA SER A 284 -20.71 -9.58 11.82
C SER A 284 -22.12 -10.09 11.56
N GLY A 285 -22.31 -11.41 11.54
CA GLY A 285 -23.61 -12.05 11.35
C GLY A 285 -23.60 -13.55 11.64
N ASP A 286 -24.58 -14.26 11.08
CA ASP A 286 -24.85 -15.68 11.30
C ASP A 286 -24.44 -16.58 10.11
N LYS A 287 -23.79 -16.01 9.09
CA LYS A 287 -23.33 -16.74 7.90
C LYS A 287 -21.95 -17.37 8.13
N TYR A 288 -21.36 -17.88 7.05
CA TYR A 288 -20.05 -18.54 7.07
C TYR A 288 -19.03 -17.74 7.89
N ALA A 289 -18.33 -18.42 8.80
CA ALA A 289 -17.32 -17.84 9.70
C ALA A 289 -17.80 -16.62 10.52
N GLY A 290 -19.11 -16.51 10.80
CA GLY A 290 -19.69 -15.42 11.58
C GLY A 290 -19.82 -14.11 10.82
N LEU A 291 -19.84 -14.17 9.48
CA LEU A 291 -20.07 -13.02 8.61
C LEU A 291 -21.56 -12.67 8.50
N SER A 292 -21.84 -11.41 8.17
CA SER A 292 -23.16 -10.99 7.69
C SER A 292 -23.32 -11.27 6.20
N GLU A 293 -24.56 -11.26 5.72
CA GLU A 293 -24.85 -11.27 4.28
C GLU A 293 -24.22 -10.05 3.57
N GLN A 294 -24.21 -8.89 4.23
CA GLN A 294 -23.57 -7.68 3.71
C GLN A 294 -22.07 -7.88 3.48
N ALA A 295 -21.36 -8.57 4.38
CA ALA A 295 -19.95 -8.90 4.18
C ALA A 295 -19.76 -9.87 3.00
N LEU A 296 -20.65 -10.85 2.83
CA LEU A 296 -20.59 -11.75 1.67
C LEU A 296 -20.79 -10.99 0.36
N HIS A 297 -21.75 -10.06 0.29
CA HIS A 297 -21.92 -9.22 -0.88
C HIS A 297 -20.72 -8.31 -1.15
N TYR A 298 -20.09 -7.79 -0.10
CA TYR A 298 -18.85 -7.03 -0.23
C TYR A 298 -17.74 -7.89 -0.86
N ILE A 299 -17.55 -9.12 -0.37
CA ILE A 299 -16.61 -10.09 -0.95
C ILE A 299 -16.95 -10.36 -2.42
N GLY A 300 -18.23 -10.52 -2.77
CA GLY A 300 -18.67 -10.77 -4.15
C GLY A 300 -18.29 -9.62 -5.08
N GLY A 301 -18.43 -8.37 -4.62
CA GLY A 301 -17.96 -7.18 -5.34
C GLY A 301 -16.44 -7.17 -5.53
N VAL A 302 -15.68 -7.44 -4.48
CA VAL A 302 -14.20 -7.53 -4.57
C VAL A 302 -13.76 -8.61 -5.55
N ILE A 303 -14.40 -9.79 -5.55
CA ILE A 303 -14.09 -10.88 -6.48
C ILE A 303 -14.43 -10.48 -7.92
N LYS A 304 -15.62 -9.91 -8.16
CA LYS A 304 -16.05 -9.47 -9.49
C LYS A 304 -15.07 -8.48 -10.12
N HIS A 305 -14.62 -7.50 -9.34
CA HIS A 305 -13.81 -6.38 -9.81
C HIS A 305 -12.30 -6.60 -9.61
N ALA A 306 -11.87 -7.78 -9.17
CA ALA A 306 -10.51 -8.01 -8.70
C ALA A 306 -9.42 -7.60 -9.70
N LYS A 307 -9.62 -7.88 -11.00
CA LYS A 307 -8.65 -7.52 -12.04
C LYS A 307 -8.50 -6.02 -12.22
N ALA A 308 -9.59 -5.25 -12.16
CA ALA A 308 -9.54 -3.79 -12.16
C ALA A 308 -8.90 -3.26 -10.87
N ILE A 309 -9.19 -3.87 -9.71
CA ILE A 309 -8.55 -3.53 -8.44
C ILE A 309 -7.04 -3.80 -8.51
N ASN A 310 -6.59 -4.87 -9.17
CA ASN A 310 -5.16 -5.17 -9.32
C ASN A 310 -4.39 -4.01 -9.98
N ALA A 311 -5.00 -3.23 -10.87
CA ALA A 311 -4.33 -2.07 -11.44
C ALA A 311 -3.89 -1.04 -10.39
N LEU A 312 -4.61 -0.96 -9.25
CA LEU A 312 -4.39 0.01 -8.17
C LEU A 312 -3.71 -0.63 -6.95
N ALA A 313 -4.03 -1.89 -6.65
CA ALA A 313 -3.51 -2.66 -5.53
C ALA A 313 -2.21 -3.42 -5.85
N ASN A 314 -1.92 -3.63 -7.13
CA ASN A 314 -0.75 -4.31 -7.67
C ASN A 314 -0.19 -3.52 -8.88
N PRO A 315 0.22 -2.26 -8.66
CA PRO A 315 0.34 -1.28 -9.74
C PRO A 315 1.66 -1.37 -10.52
N THR A 316 2.47 -2.41 -10.30
CA THR A 316 3.80 -2.53 -10.88
C THR A 316 3.95 -3.85 -11.63
N THR A 317 4.82 -3.91 -12.63
CA THR A 317 5.20 -5.17 -13.27
C THR A 317 5.82 -6.16 -12.27
N ASN A 318 6.47 -5.66 -11.22
CA ASN A 318 7.07 -6.45 -10.15
C ASN A 318 6.01 -7.10 -9.23
N SER A 319 4.83 -6.49 -9.06
CA SER A 319 3.69 -7.07 -8.34
C SER A 319 3.32 -8.46 -8.89
N TYR A 320 3.36 -8.63 -10.21
CA TYR A 320 3.05 -9.89 -10.90
C TYR A 320 4.21 -10.89 -10.88
N LYS A 321 5.36 -10.52 -10.31
CA LYS A 321 6.40 -11.49 -9.92
C LYS A 321 6.18 -12.03 -8.50
N ARG A 322 5.39 -11.34 -7.67
CA ARG A 322 4.88 -11.85 -6.38
C ARG A 322 3.66 -12.74 -6.60
N LEU A 323 2.69 -12.30 -7.40
CA LEU A 323 1.42 -13.01 -7.67
C LEU A 323 1.61 -14.21 -8.62
N VAL A 324 2.41 -15.18 -8.18
CA VAL A 324 2.64 -16.46 -8.87
C VAL A 324 2.46 -17.62 -7.88
N PRO A 325 2.02 -18.80 -8.33
CA PRO A 325 1.89 -19.97 -7.45
C PRO A 325 3.20 -20.30 -6.70
N GLY A 326 3.11 -20.71 -5.43
CA GLY A 326 4.23 -21.32 -4.67
C GLY A 326 4.92 -20.45 -3.59
N TYR A 327 4.56 -19.17 -3.42
CA TYR A 327 5.15 -18.27 -2.42
C TYR A 327 4.14 -17.70 -1.42
N GLU A 328 3.11 -18.49 -1.06
CA GLU A 328 1.94 -18.00 -0.30
C GLU A 328 1.16 -16.89 -1.02
N ALA A 329 1.41 -16.71 -2.32
CA ALA A 329 0.80 -15.65 -3.11
C ALA A 329 -0.67 -15.96 -3.43
N PRO A 330 -1.59 -15.07 -3.04
CA PRO A 330 -3.03 -15.29 -3.13
C PRO A 330 -3.58 -15.02 -4.55
N VAL A 331 -3.41 -15.97 -5.48
CA VAL A 331 -3.85 -15.79 -6.87
C VAL A 331 -5.30 -16.23 -7.14
N MET A 332 -5.85 -17.10 -6.29
CA MET A 332 -7.20 -17.67 -6.46
C MET A 332 -8.25 -16.76 -5.83
N LEU A 333 -9.16 -16.22 -6.64
CA LEU A 333 -10.26 -15.36 -6.19
C LEU A 333 -11.36 -16.18 -5.54
N ALA A 334 -11.08 -16.57 -4.31
CA ALA A 334 -11.98 -17.29 -3.43
C ALA A 334 -11.87 -16.71 -2.02
N TYR A 335 -12.82 -17.08 -1.16
CA TYR A 335 -12.78 -16.74 0.25
C TYR A 335 -12.79 -17.99 1.15
N SER A 336 -12.07 -17.93 2.26
CA SER A 336 -12.03 -19.02 3.26
C SER A 336 -11.57 -18.51 4.62
N ALA A 337 -12.05 -19.16 5.69
CA ALA A 337 -11.55 -18.93 7.06
C ALA A 337 -10.32 -19.79 7.40
N ARG A 338 -10.00 -20.80 6.58
CA ARG A 338 -8.97 -21.82 6.88
C ARG A 338 -7.82 -21.79 5.89
N ASN A 339 -8.12 -21.54 4.62
CA ASN A 339 -7.20 -21.74 3.54
C ASN A 339 -6.42 -20.46 3.21
N ARG A 340 -5.08 -20.54 3.34
CA ARG A 340 -4.16 -19.42 3.04
C ARG A 340 -3.85 -19.24 1.54
N SER A 341 -4.33 -20.13 0.67
CA SER A 341 -4.23 -20.00 -0.79
C SER A 341 -5.37 -19.18 -1.40
N ALA A 342 -6.44 -18.93 -0.63
CA ALA A 342 -7.54 -18.04 -1.03
C ALA A 342 -7.11 -16.57 -0.91
N SER A 343 -7.53 -15.76 -1.88
CA SER A 343 -7.17 -14.34 -1.88
C SER A 343 -7.92 -13.48 -0.89
N ILE A 344 -9.04 -13.98 -0.36
CA ILE A 344 -9.80 -13.33 0.69
C ILE A 344 -9.87 -14.25 1.90
N ARG A 345 -9.13 -13.92 2.96
CA ARG A 345 -9.18 -14.67 4.22
C ARG A 345 -10.23 -14.08 5.14
N ILE A 346 -10.90 -14.94 5.91
CA ILE A 346 -11.79 -14.53 7.00
C ILE A 346 -11.11 -14.84 8.34
N PRO A 347 -10.51 -13.85 9.03
CA PRO A 347 -9.89 -14.09 10.33
C PRO A 347 -10.87 -14.72 11.33
N VAL A 348 -10.47 -15.85 11.91
CA VAL A 348 -11.24 -16.50 12.97
C VAL A 348 -11.00 -15.76 14.28
N VAL A 349 -11.96 -14.91 14.66
CA VAL A 349 -11.96 -14.17 15.92
C VAL A 349 -13.20 -14.48 16.74
N ALA A 350 -13.06 -14.47 18.07
CA ALA A 350 -14.18 -14.74 18.98
C ALA A 350 -15.18 -13.57 19.05
N SER A 351 -14.69 -12.33 19.02
CA SER A 351 -15.53 -11.14 19.19
C SER A 351 -16.21 -10.73 17.88
N PRO A 352 -17.55 -10.58 17.87
CA PRO A 352 -18.30 -9.97 16.76
C PRO A 352 -17.75 -8.60 16.35
N LYS A 353 -17.23 -7.82 17.30
CA LYS A 353 -16.68 -6.47 17.04
C LYS A 353 -15.43 -6.51 16.15
N ALA A 354 -14.68 -7.61 16.19
CA ALA A 354 -13.44 -7.78 15.41
C ALA A 354 -13.65 -8.52 14.08
N ARG A 355 -14.90 -8.88 13.74
CA ARG A 355 -15.21 -9.60 12.49
C ARG A 355 -14.92 -8.70 11.29
N ARG A 356 -14.17 -9.25 10.33
CA ARG A 356 -13.67 -8.53 9.16
C ARG A 356 -13.32 -9.52 8.05
N ILE A 357 -13.04 -8.99 6.87
CA ILE A 357 -12.40 -9.73 5.78
C ILE A 357 -10.94 -9.28 5.67
N GLU A 358 -10.13 -10.06 4.98
CA GLU A 358 -8.74 -9.72 4.65
C GLU A 358 -8.49 -10.02 3.19
N VAL A 359 -8.24 -8.99 2.40
CA VAL A 359 -7.93 -9.13 0.97
C VAL A 359 -6.41 -9.10 0.83
N ARG A 360 -5.84 -10.21 0.33
CA ARG A 360 -4.40 -10.51 0.48
C ARG A 360 -3.55 -10.23 -0.76
N PHE A 361 -4.20 -10.05 -1.90
CA PHE A 361 -3.50 -9.76 -3.15
C PHE A 361 -2.80 -8.39 -3.19
N PRO A 362 -3.27 -7.30 -2.51
CA PRO A 362 -2.56 -6.03 -2.55
C PRO A 362 -1.12 -6.15 -2.06
N ASP A 363 -0.26 -5.28 -2.58
CA ASP A 363 1.15 -5.21 -2.21
C ASP A 363 1.56 -3.77 -1.85
N PRO A 364 2.71 -3.59 -1.18
CA PRO A 364 3.09 -2.29 -0.66
C PRO A 364 3.48 -1.26 -1.73
N ALA A 365 3.57 -1.64 -3.01
CA ALA A 365 3.77 -0.66 -4.08
C ALA A 365 2.49 0.12 -4.42
N ALA A 366 1.33 -0.36 -3.96
CA ALA A 366 0.05 0.32 -4.10
C ALA A 366 0.09 1.76 -3.57
N ASN A 367 -0.56 2.67 -4.30
CA ASN A 367 -0.95 3.96 -3.75
C ASN A 367 -2.05 3.69 -2.70
N PRO A 368 -1.82 3.96 -1.41
CA PRO A 368 -2.74 3.51 -0.37
C PRO A 368 -4.14 4.12 -0.53
N TYR A 369 -4.23 5.38 -0.96
CA TYR A 369 -5.52 6.05 -1.16
C TYR A 369 -6.32 5.40 -2.29
N LEU A 370 -5.69 5.19 -3.46
CA LEU A 370 -6.37 4.63 -4.63
C LEU A 370 -6.72 3.15 -4.42
N CYS A 371 -5.82 2.38 -3.81
CA CYS A 371 -6.05 0.97 -3.48
C CYS A 371 -7.23 0.81 -2.52
N PHE A 372 -7.26 1.59 -1.42
CA PHE A 372 -8.33 1.47 -0.44
C PHE A 372 -9.67 1.97 -1.00
N ALA A 373 -9.65 3.06 -1.76
CA ALA A 373 -10.85 3.55 -2.45
C ALA A 373 -11.39 2.48 -3.43
N ALA A 374 -10.54 1.84 -4.24
CA ALA A 374 -10.98 0.79 -5.16
C ALA A 374 -11.58 -0.43 -4.44
N LEU A 375 -10.95 -0.88 -3.36
CA LEU A 375 -11.49 -1.97 -2.52
C LEU A 375 -12.85 -1.59 -1.92
N LEU A 376 -12.99 -0.36 -1.41
CA LEU A 376 -14.26 0.15 -0.90
C LEU A 376 -15.33 0.17 -1.99
N MET A 377 -15.04 0.81 -3.13
CA MET A 377 -16.00 0.99 -4.22
C MET A 377 -16.47 -0.35 -4.78
N ALA A 378 -15.56 -1.32 -4.97
CA ALA A 378 -15.90 -2.66 -5.41
C ALA A 378 -16.82 -3.38 -4.41
N GLY A 379 -16.51 -3.30 -3.12
CA GLY A 379 -17.35 -3.89 -2.08
C GLY A 379 -18.73 -3.21 -1.98
N LEU A 380 -18.82 -1.91 -2.22
CA LEU A 380 -20.10 -1.20 -2.29
C LEU A 380 -20.94 -1.58 -3.51
N ASP A 381 -20.32 -1.77 -4.68
CA ASP A 381 -21.02 -2.30 -5.87
C ASP A 381 -21.59 -3.70 -5.57
N GLY A 382 -20.77 -4.56 -4.96
CA GLY A 382 -21.18 -5.88 -4.49
C GLY A 382 -22.42 -5.84 -3.59
N ILE A 383 -22.44 -4.94 -2.61
CA ILE A 383 -23.59 -4.75 -1.70
C ILE A 383 -24.83 -4.25 -2.46
N LYS A 384 -24.68 -3.24 -3.32
CA LYS A 384 -25.81 -2.64 -4.05
C LYS A 384 -26.47 -3.63 -5.01
N ASN A 385 -25.64 -4.42 -5.69
CA ASN A 385 -26.08 -5.40 -6.69
C ASN A 385 -26.30 -6.80 -6.10
N LYS A 386 -26.14 -6.96 -4.76
CA LYS A 386 -26.30 -8.24 -4.04
C LYS A 386 -25.52 -9.38 -4.66
N ILE A 387 -24.25 -9.11 -5.00
CA ILE A 387 -23.39 -10.05 -5.70
C ILE A 387 -22.95 -11.15 -4.74
N HIS A 388 -23.42 -12.38 -4.95
CA HIS A 388 -23.01 -13.50 -4.10
C HIS A 388 -21.59 -13.97 -4.47
N PRO A 389 -20.67 -14.19 -3.50
CA PRO A 389 -19.28 -14.56 -3.77
C PRO A 389 -19.07 -16.03 -4.17
N GLY A 390 -20.15 -16.79 -4.38
CA GLY A 390 -20.12 -18.26 -4.45
C GLY A 390 -19.92 -18.91 -3.08
N ASP A 391 -19.62 -20.21 -3.08
CA ASP A 391 -19.34 -20.97 -1.86
C ASP A 391 -17.89 -20.78 -1.37
N ALA A 392 -17.68 -20.87 -0.06
CA ALA A 392 -16.35 -20.78 0.53
C ALA A 392 -15.47 -21.97 0.13
N MET A 393 -14.17 -21.73 -0.11
CA MET A 393 -13.23 -22.74 -0.61
C MET A 393 -12.24 -23.18 0.47
N ASP A 394 -12.64 -24.17 1.26
CA ASP A 394 -11.85 -24.70 2.40
C ASP A 394 -10.84 -25.80 2.03
N LYS A 395 -10.82 -26.26 0.77
CA LYS A 395 -9.78 -27.18 0.26
C LYS A 395 -8.49 -26.41 -0.01
N ASN A 396 -7.33 -27.07 0.09
CA ASN A 396 -6.06 -26.46 -0.36
C ASN A 396 -6.12 -26.22 -1.87
N LEU A 397 -6.08 -24.96 -2.32
CA LEU A 397 -6.26 -24.61 -3.73
C LEU A 397 -5.01 -24.86 -4.57
N TYR A 398 -3.84 -24.99 -3.94
CA TYR A 398 -2.60 -25.33 -4.66
C TYR A 398 -2.58 -26.78 -5.16
N ASP A 399 -3.29 -27.67 -4.47
CA ASP A 399 -3.33 -29.11 -4.78
C ASP A 399 -4.58 -29.51 -5.58
N LEU A 400 -5.37 -28.52 -6.05
CA LEU A 400 -6.53 -28.82 -6.87
C LEU A 400 -6.09 -29.40 -8.21
N PRO A 401 -6.82 -30.41 -8.73
CA PRO A 401 -6.63 -30.87 -10.11
C PRO A 401 -6.73 -29.68 -11.08
N PRO A 402 -5.93 -29.63 -12.16
CA PRO A 402 -5.94 -28.51 -13.11
C PRO A 402 -7.31 -28.21 -13.72
N GLU A 403 -8.18 -29.21 -13.83
CA GLU A 403 -9.58 -29.08 -14.29
C GLU A 403 -10.40 -28.23 -13.29
N GLU A 404 -10.35 -28.54 -11.99
CA GLU A 404 -11.06 -27.77 -10.93
C GLU A 404 -10.46 -26.38 -10.74
N ALA A 405 -9.14 -26.24 -10.88
CA ALA A 405 -8.46 -24.95 -10.72
C ALA A 405 -8.82 -23.93 -11.82
N LYS A 406 -9.15 -24.39 -13.04
CA LYS A 406 -9.57 -23.53 -14.15
C LYS A 406 -10.93 -22.88 -13.94
N GLU A 407 -11.78 -23.47 -13.09
CA GLU A 407 -13.12 -22.95 -12.81
C GLU A 407 -13.10 -21.82 -11.76
N ILE A 408 -11.98 -21.62 -11.07
CA ILE A 408 -11.83 -20.59 -10.05
C ILE A 408 -11.28 -19.32 -10.69
N PRO A 409 -11.98 -18.17 -10.58
CA PRO A 409 -11.47 -16.90 -11.09
C PRO A 409 -10.11 -16.57 -10.45
N GLN A 410 -9.26 -15.89 -11.21
CA GLN A 410 -7.92 -15.50 -10.75
C GLN A 410 -7.73 -13.99 -10.87
N VAL A 411 -6.83 -13.46 -10.03
CA VAL A 411 -6.29 -12.10 -10.19
C VAL A 411 -5.66 -11.91 -11.57
N ALA A 412 -5.43 -10.67 -11.98
CA ALA A 412 -4.69 -10.39 -13.20
C ALA A 412 -3.29 -11.04 -13.17
N GLY A 413 -2.85 -11.61 -14.28
CA GLY A 413 -1.54 -12.25 -14.42
C GLY A 413 -0.43 -11.31 -14.87
N SER A 414 -0.78 -10.09 -15.28
CA SER A 414 0.18 -9.04 -15.68
C SER A 414 -0.37 -7.65 -15.39
N LEU A 415 0.53 -6.65 -15.36
CA LEU A 415 0.14 -5.26 -15.22
C LEU A 415 -0.73 -4.80 -16.41
N GLU A 416 -0.37 -5.21 -17.62
CA GLU A 416 -1.13 -4.88 -18.83
C GLU A 416 -2.58 -5.41 -18.75
N GLU A 417 -2.76 -6.67 -18.33
CA GLU A 417 -4.10 -7.25 -18.13
C GLU A 417 -4.90 -6.48 -17.08
N ALA A 418 -4.27 -6.10 -15.96
CA ALA A 418 -4.94 -5.33 -14.92
C ALA A 418 -5.35 -3.93 -15.41
N LEU A 419 -4.51 -3.26 -16.20
CA LEU A 419 -4.83 -1.95 -16.79
C LEU A 419 -5.95 -2.05 -17.82
N GLN A 420 -5.96 -3.10 -18.66
CA GLN A 420 -7.07 -3.36 -19.59
C GLN A 420 -8.37 -3.67 -18.84
N ALA A 421 -8.30 -4.40 -17.73
CA ALA A 421 -9.46 -4.66 -16.89
C ALA A 421 -9.96 -3.39 -16.20
N LEU A 422 -9.06 -2.52 -15.70
CA LEU A 422 -9.43 -1.22 -15.14
C LEU A 422 -10.13 -0.35 -16.19
N ASP A 423 -9.61 -0.31 -17.42
CA ASP A 423 -10.23 0.41 -18.53
C ASP A 423 -11.66 -0.08 -18.81
N ALA A 424 -11.82 -1.40 -18.94
CA ALA A 424 -13.09 -2.04 -19.29
C ALA A 424 -14.13 -2.07 -18.15
N ASP A 425 -13.71 -2.07 -16.89
CA ASP A 425 -14.56 -2.25 -15.70
C ASP A 425 -14.42 -1.08 -14.71
N ARG A 426 -14.40 0.15 -15.24
CA ARG A 426 -14.26 1.39 -14.44
C ARG A 426 -15.55 1.92 -13.79
N GLU A 427 -16.72 1.46 -14.23
CA GLU A 427 -18.02 2.04 -13.81
C GLU A 427 -18.26 2.00 -12.30
N PHE A 428 -17.77 0.95 -11.62
CA PHE A 428 -17.92 0.86 -10.16
C PHE A 428 -17.09 1.92 -9.42
N LEU A 429 -15.99 2.39 -10.01
CA LEU A 429 -15.12 3.43 -9.46
C LEU A 429 -15.69 4.83 -9.68
N THR A 430 -16.29 5.07 -10.84
CA THR A 430 -16.86 6.39 -11.18
C THR A 430 -18.18 6.67 -10.47
N ALA A 431 -18.78 5.66 -9.85
CA ALA A 431 -20.01 5.78 -9.09
C ALA A 431 -19.90 6.86 -7.99
N GLY A 432 -20.83 7.82 -8.00
CA GLY A 432 -20.82 8.94 -7.06
C GLY A 432 -19.76 10.02 -7.33
N GLY A 433 -19.07 9.98 -8.49
CA GLY A 433 -18.02 10.94 -8.83
C GLY A 433 -16.74 10.78 -8.00
N VAL A 434 -16.53 9.58 -7.43
CA VAL A 434 -15.36 9.29 -6.60
C VAL A 434 -14.08 9.32 -7.44
N PHE A 435 -14.06 8.51 -8.50
CA PHE A 435 -13.07 8.60 -9.57
C PHE A 435 -13.71 9.28 -10.79
N THR A 436 -12.91 10.00 -11.57
CA THR A 436 -13.30 10.50 -12.89
C THR A 436 -12.62 9.67 -13.98
N ASP A 437 -13.20 9.62 -15.18
CA ASP A 437 -12.59 8.93 -16.33
C ASP A 437 -11.20 9.51 -16.63
N GLU A 438 -11.05 10.82 -16.54
CA GLU A 438 -9.77 11.52 -16.77
C GLU A 438 -8.70 11.15 -15.72
N ALA A 439 -9.09 10.89 -14.47
CA ALA A 439 -8.17 10.40 -13.44
C ALA A 439 -7.75 8.95 -13.71
N ILE A 440 -8.68 8.11 -14.14
CA ILE A 440 -8.42 6.70 -14.49
C ILE A 440 -7.53 6.62 -15.74
N ASP A 441 -7.82 7.39 -16.78
CA ASP A 441 -7.04 7.41 -18.02
C ASP A 441 -5.62 7.93 -17.78
N ALA A 442 -5.47 8.99 -16.99
CA ALA A 442 -4.15 9.50 -16.60
C ALA A 442 -3.35 8.47 -15.81
N TYR A 443 -4.01 7.74 -14.90
CA TYR A 443 -3.40 6.64 -14.16
C TYR A 443 -2.93 5.53 -15.11
N ILE A 444 -3.79 5.09 -16.02
CA ILE A 444 -3.47 4.03 -16.99
C ILE A 444 -2.27 4.45 -17.86
N ALA A 445 -2.27 5.67 -18.39
CA ALA A 445 -1.19 6.18 -19.22
C ALA A 445 0.17 6.15 -18.49
N LEU A 446 0.22 6.57 -17.21
CA LEU A 446 1.44 6.51 -16.40
C LEU A 446 1.96 5.09 -16.21
N ARG A 447 1.07 4.12 -16.02
CA ARG A 447 1.45 2.72 -15.79
C ARG A 447 1.82 1.99 -17.07
N ILE A 448 1.26 2.37 -18.22
CA ILE A 448 1.67 1.86 -19.53
C ILE A 448 3.13 2.22 -19.80
N GLU A 449 3.57 3.44 -19.50
CA GLU A 449 4.97 3.85 -19.67
C GLU A 449 5.93 2.97 -18.83
N GLU A 450 5.57 2.67 -17.58
CA GLU A 450 6.34 1.75 -16.72
C GLU A 450 6.34 0.31 -17.24
N ASN A 451 5.20 -0.17 -17.75
CA ASN A 451 5.08 -1.48 -18.36
C ASN A 451 5.95 -1.61 -19.60
N ASP A 452 5.93 -0.62 -20.49
CA ASP A 452 6.70 -0.59 -21.73
C ASP A 452 8.20 -0.62 -21.47
N ARG A 453 8.68 0.10 -20.45
CA ARG A 453 10.08 0.04 -20.03
C ARG A 453 10.55 -1.39 -19.74
N VAL A 454 9.72 -2.19 -19.06
CA VAL A 454 10.06 -3.58 -18.73
C VAL A 454 9.87 -4.51 -19.92
N ARG A 455 8.78 -4.34 -20.66
CA ARG A 455 8.43 -5.18 -21.81
C ARG A 455 9.40 -5.03 -22.99
N MET A 456 10.01 -3.85 -23.15
CA MET A 456 10.91 -3.53 -24.25
C MET A 456 12.40 -3.71 -23.93
N THR A 457 12.78 -3.84 -22.65
CA THR A 457 14.19 -4.05 -22.25
C THR A 457 14.49 -5.55 -22.21
N PRO A 458 15.49 -6.05 -22.97
CA PRO A 458 15.89 -7.46 -22.90
C PRO A 458 16.26 -7.88 -21.47
N HIS A 459 15.76 -9.03 -21.04
CA HIS A 459 15.94 -9.51 -19.66
C HIS A 459 17.17 -10.42 -19.54
N PRO A 460 17.99 -10.38 -18.45
CA PRO A 460 19.17 -11.24 -18.32
C PRO A 460 18.90 -12.74 -18.55
N VAL A 461 17.74 -13.23 -18.11
CA VAL A 461 17.30 -14.63 -18.33
C VAL A 461 17.08 -14.97 -19.81
N GLU A 462 16.74 -14.01 -20.67
CA GLU A 462 16.62 -14.26 -22.11
C GLU A 462 17.96 -14.62 -22.74
N PHE A 463 19.08 -14.12 -22.21
CA PHE A 463 20.41 -14.53 -22.66
C PHE A 463 20.71 -15.98 -22.24
N GLU A 464 20.33 -16.39 -21.03
CA GLU A 464 20.45 -17.79 -20.59
C GLU A 464 19.64 -18.74 -21.49
N LEU A 465 18.40 -18.34 -21.84
CA LEU A 465 17.49 -19.17 -22.61
C LEU A 465 17.79 -19.17 -24.12
N TYR A 466 18.17 -18.02 -24.67
CA TYR A 466 18.09 -17.76 -26.10
C TYR A 466 19.37 -17.25 -26.76
N TYR A 467 20.48 -17.05 -26.04
CA TYR A 467 21.72 -16.54 -26.65
C TYR A 467 22.29 -17.46 -27.74
N SER A 468 22.08 -18.77 -27.60
CA SER A 468 22.63 -19.81 -28.49
C SER A 468 21.57 -20.48 -29.39
N VAL A 469 20.44 -19.82 -29.66
CA VAL A 469 19.36 -20.36 -30.52
C VAL A 469 19.82 -20.60 -31.95
#